data_AF-A0A8J6LPI0-F1
#
_entry.id   AF-A0A8J6LPI0-F1
#
_cell.length_a   1.000
_cell.length_b   1.000
_cell.length_c   1.000
_cell.angle_alpha   90.00
_cell.angle_beta   90.00
_cell.angle_gamma   90.00
#
_symmetry.space_group_name_H-M   'P 1'
#
loop_
_entity.id
_entity.type
_entity.pdbx_description
1 polymer ?
#
loop_
_entity_poly.entity_id
_entity_poly.type
_entity_poly.pdbx_seq_one_letter_code
_entity_poly.pdbx_strand_id
1 'polypeptide(L)'
;MDRAEVSRLLSATARSYQRLDSETSALLGTEVLGQVPDLTAVPVIARQAPQMTHEHTAAITAALIAAEAGPEVELAAITEPFARDCAHWDVSVGAILRTYQRGHQRLWQLWKVRIEESVADPEARASVLALCAEVLLEYVTAGMELTVAVHAAEREIHLRGASWQQRDDVLDVLEGRAAGNQAELSRRLGHRLDRTHVAFVCWSDPAAAGRERAGLEAAAQDWA
;
A
#
# COMPACT_ATOMS: atom_id res chain seq x y z
N MET A 1 2.22 0.78 -38.09
CA MET A 1 2.92 -0.47 -37.69
C MET A 1 1.94 -1.44 -37.02
N ASP A 2 2.10 -2.76 -37.16
CA ASP A 2 1.24 -3.78 -36.50
C ASP A 2 1.61 -3.95 -35.02
N ARG A 3 0.63 -4.22 -34.13
CA ARG A 3 0.83 -4.33 -32.67
C ARG A 3 1.84 -5.42 -32.31
N ALA A 4 1.85 -6.53 -33.04
CA ALA A 4 2.82 -7.61 -32.82
C ALA A 4 4.27 -7.20 -33.14
N GLU A 5 4.47 -6.25 -34.07
CA GLU A 5 5.78 -5.68 -34.37
C GLU A 5 6.21 -4.66 -33.31
N VAL A 6 5.28 -3.82 -32.85
CA VAL A 6 5.50 -2.89 -31.72
C VAL A 6 5.92 -3.65 -30.45
N SER A 7 5.19 -4.72 -30.09
CA SER A 7 5.50 -5.54 -28.92
C SER A 7 6.87 -6.22 -29.04
N ARG A 8 7.25 -6.69 -30.24
CA ARG A 8 8.59 -7.26 -30.49
C ARG A 8 9.71 -6.24 -30.29
N LEU A 9 9.54 -5.03 -30.81
CA LEU A 9 10.53 -3.97 -30.65
C LEU A 9 10.67 -3.53 -29.19
N LEU A 10 9.56 -3.39 -28.46
CA LEU A 10 9.58 -3.09 -27.03
C LEU A 10 10.29 -4.20 -26.23
N SER A 11 9.93 -5.45 -26.49
CA SER A 11 10.52 -6.61 -25.82
C SER A 11 12.03 -6.73 -26.08
N ALA A 12 12.46 -6.50 -27.33
CA ALA A 12 13.88 -6.50 -27.70
C ALA A 12 14.66 -5.35 -27.05
N THR A 13 14.07 -4.15 -26.99
CA THR A 13 14.64 -3.01 -26.28
C THR A 13 14.80 -3.33 -24.81
N ALA A 14 13.76 -3.86 -24.15
CA ALA A 14 13.80 -4.17 -22.73
C ALA A 14 14.86 -5.24 -22.38
N ARG A 15 14.99 -6.28 -23.20
CA ARG A 15 16.04 -7.32 -23.02
C ARG A 15 17.46 -6.75 -23.10
N SER A 16 17.68 -5.71 -23.91
CA SER A 16 19.01 -5.08 -24.05
C SER A 16 19.47 -4.38 -22.77
N TYR A 17 18.54 -3.96 -21.91
CA TYR A 17 18.85 -3.26 -20.66
C TYR A 17 18.69 -4.10 -19.39
N GLN A 18 18.15 -5.33 -19.48
CA GLN A 18 17.92 -6.21 -18.32
C GLN A 18 19.13 -6.38 -17.40
N ARG A 19 20.36 -6.40 -17.95
CA ARG A 19 21.60 -6.56 -17.16
C ARG A 19 22.08 -5.26 -16.49
N LEU A 20 21.67 -4.10 -16.99
CA LEU A 20 22.02 -2.78 -16.46
C LEU A 20 21.08 -2.33 -15.33
N ASP A 21 20.03 -3.13 -15.07
CA ASP A 21 18.93 -2.71 -14.21
C ASP A 21 19.24 -2.81 -12.71
N SER A 22 20.26 -3.55 -12.26
CA SER A 22 20.57 -3.61 -10.82
C SER A 22 21.12 -2.29 -10.26
N GLU A 23 22.08 -1.68 -10.96
CA GLU A 23 22.66 -0.38 -10.58
C GLU A 23 21.65 0.75 -10.81
N THR A 24 20.95 0.71 -11.96
CA THR A 24 19.89 1.65 -12.28
C THR A 24 18.78 1.60 -11.22
N SER A 25 18.38 0.41 -10.78
CA SER A 25 17.36 0.22 -9.76
C SER A 25 17.76 0.78 -8.39
N ALA A 26 19.03 0.61 -7.97
CA ALA A 26 19.52 1.18 -6.72
C ALA A 26 19.49 2.73 -6.76
N LEU A 27 19.89 3.32 -7.89
CA LEU A 27 19.85 4.77 -8.09
C LEU A 27 18.40 5.29 -8.11
N LEU A 28 17.51 4.62 -8.85
CA LEU A 28 16.08 4.90 -8.86
C LEU A 28 15.47 4.84 -7.46
N GLY A 29 15.80 3.81 -6.68
CA GLY A 29 15.34 3.67 -5.30
C GLY A 29 15.80 4.82 -4.42
N THR A 30 17.07 5.22 -4.52
CA THR A 30 17.61 6.35 -3.75
C THR A 30 16.87 7.66 -4.10
N GLU A 31 16.67 7.93 -5.38
CA GLU A 31 16.00 9.14 -5.85
C GLU A 31 14.51 9.17 -5.45
N VAL A 32 13.79 8.06 -5.65
CA VAL A 32 12.36 7.95 -5.33
C VAL A 32 12.11 8.05 -3.83
N LEU A 33 12.87 7.30 -3.03
CA LEU A 33 12.70 7.28 -1.58
C LEU A 33 13.10 8.59 -0.93
N GLY A 34 14.11 9.29 -1.47
CA GLY A 34 14.48 10.64 -1.02
C GLY A 34 13.37 11.69 -1.20
N GLN A 35 12.37 11.41 -2.05
CA GLN A 35 11.22 12.29 -2.28
C GLN A 35 9.97 11.92 -1.46
N VAL A 36 10.04 10.88 -0.62
CA VAL A 36 8.92 10.41 0.22
C VAL A 36 9.37 10.29 1.68
N PRO A 37 9.59 11.43 2.37
CA PRO A 37 10.17 11.44 3.72
C PRO A 37 9.31 10.67 4.73
N ASP A 38 7.98 10.71 4.60
CA ASP A 38 7.05 10.00 5.48
C ASP A 38 7.29 8.49 5.54
N LEU A 39 7.71 7.90 4.44
CA LEU A 39 8.00 6.47 4.35
C LEU A 39 9.37 6.15 4.96
N THR A 40 10.35 7.04 4.76
CA THR A 40 11.70 6.90 5.32
C THR A 40 11.80 7.26 6.82
N ALA A 41 10.82 7.99 7.36
CA ALA A 41 10.77 8.38 8.75
C ALA A 41 10.54 7.19 9.69
N VAL A 42 9.98 6.09 9.18
CA VAL A 42 9.75 4.85 9.93
C VAL A 42 10.93 3.89 9.69
N PRO A 43 11.83 3.66 10.67
CA PRO A 43 13.12 3.02 10.40
C PRO A 43 13.03 1.58 9.88
N VAL A 44 12.01 0.82 10.28
CA VAL A 44 11.80 -0.55 9.80
C VAL A 44 11.35 -0.57 8.34
N ILE A 45 10.41 0.30 7.97
CA ILE A 45 9.94 0.46 6.58
C ILE A 45 11.06 1.01 5.69
N ALA A 46 11.83 1.98 6.20
CA ALA A 46 12.97 2.55 5.49
C ALA A 46 14.03 1.51 5.11
N ARG A 47 14.24 0.47 5.94
CA ARG A 47 15.18 -0.64 5.63
C ARG A 47 14.65 -1.59 4.54
N GLN A 48 13.34 -1.72 4.40
CA GLN A 48 12.70 -2.62 3.43
C GLN A 48 12.51 -1.95 2.06
N ALA A 49 12.29 -0.63 2.06
CA ALA A 49 11.91 0.12 0.86
C ALA A 49 12.90 0.00 -0.33
N PRO A 50 14.24 -0.07 -0.13
CA PRO A 50 15.18 -0.28 -1.23
C PRO A 50 14.97 -1.63 -1.93
N GLN A 51 14.76 -2.70 -1.17
CA GLN A 51 14.51 -4.04 -1.71
C GLN A 51 13.19 -4.10 -2.48
N MET A 52 12.12 -3.53 -1.90
CA MET A 52 10.82 -3.41 -2.58
C MET A 52 10.95 -2.64 -3.90
N THR A 53 11.69 -1.53 -3.92
CA THR A 53 11.89 -0.75 -5.14
C THR A 53 12.66 -1.55 -6.20
N HIS A 54 13.62 -2.36 -5.76
CA HIS A 54 14.35 -3.27 -6.62
C HIS A 54 13.46 -4.31 -7.27
N GLU A 55 12.63 -4.99 -6.48
CA GLU A 55 11.69 -5.99 -6.94
C GLU A 55 10.67 -5.41 -7.92
N HIS A 56 10.11 -4.23 -7.64
CA HIS A 56 9.22 -3.54 -8.57
C HIS A 56 9.90 -3.15 -9.88
N THR A 57 11.15 -2.68 -9.84
CA THR A 57 11.91 -2.32 -11.06
C THR A 57 12.13 -3.55 -11.94
N ALA A 58 12.51 -4.68 -11.33
CA ALA A 58 12.70 -5.95 -12.02
C ALA A 58 11.38 -6.46 -12.62
N ALA A 59 10.30 -6.41 -11.85
CA ALA A 59 8.96 -6.83 -12.27
C ALA A 59 8.42 -5.98 -13.43
N ILE A 60 8.61 -4.66 -13.41
CA ILE A 60 8.25 -3.76 -14.52
C ILE A 60 9.05 -4.09 -15.78
N THR A 61 10.35 -4.33 -15.63
CA THR A 61 11.20 -4.70 -16.77
C THR A 61 10.75 -6.03 -17.36
N ALA A 62 10.40 -7.00 -16.51
CA ALA A 62 9.83 -8.28 -16.95
C ALA A 62 8.49 -8.08 -17.69
N ALA A 63 7.61 -7.19 -17.22
CA ALA A 63 6.36 -6.86 -17.91
C ALA A 63 6.60 -6.27 -19.30
N LEU A 64 7.61 -5.39 -19.45
CA LEU A 64 8.00 -4.83 -20.75
C LEU A 64 8.61 -5.87 -21.69
N ILE A 65 9.39 -6.83 -21.17
CA ILE A 65 9.91 -7.99 -21.93
C ILE A 65 8.77 -8.92 -22.38
N ALA A 66 7.72 -9.05 -21.57
CA ALA A 66 6.56 -9.90 -21.81
C ALA A 66 5.44 -9.18 -22.58
N ALA A 67 5.67 -8.00 -23.15
CA ALA A 67 4.66 -7.23 -23.88
C ALA A 67 4.02 -7.97 -25.08
N GLU A 68 4.62 -9.07 -25.54
CA GLU A 68 4.04 -10.01 -26.52
C GLU A 68 3.08 -11.04 -25.91
N ALA A 69 3.31 -11.46 -24.67
CA ALA A 69 2.60 -12.55 -23.99
C ALA A 69 1.53 -12.05 -22.99
N GLY A 70 1.59 -10.78 -22.59
CA GLY A 70 0.83 -10.24 -21.47
C GLY A 70 1.54 -10.52 -20.13
N PRO A 71 1.33 -9.68 -19.10
CA PRO A 71 2.07 -9.84 -17.85
C PRO A 71 1.48 -10.97 -16.99
N GLU A 72 2.26 -12.01 -16.75
CA GLU A 72 2.13 -12.88 -15.59
C GLU A 72 3.19 -12.45 -14.57
N VAL A 73 2.95 -11.31 -13.91
CA VAL A 73 3.82 -10.82 -12.85
C VAL A 73 3.14 -11.11 -11.51
N GLU A 74 3.83 -11.80 -10.61
CA GLU A 74 3.38 -11.97 -9.22
C GLU A 74 3.55 -10.66 -8.43
N LEU A 75 2.80 -9.63 -8.84
CA LEU A 75 2.76 -8.33 -8.18
C LEU A 75 2.37 -8.46 -6.69
N ALA A 76 1.50 -9.41 -6.38
CA ALA A 76 1.08 -9.70 -5.02
C ALA A 76 2.23 -10.11 -4.09
N ALA A 77 3.17 -10.93 -4.57
CA ALA A 77 4.31 -11.38 -3.76
C ALA A 77 5.20 -10.21 -3.31
N ILE A 78 5.27 -9.15 -4.12
CA ILE A 78 6.07 -7.95 -3.84
C ILE A 78 5.26 -6.94 -3.00
N THR A 79 4.03 -6.66 -3.40
CA THR A 79 3.23 -5.55 -2.86
C THR A 79 2.60 -5.87 -1.51
N GLU A 80 2.06 -7.08 -1.32
CA GLU A 80 1.30 -7.39 -0.11
C GLU A 80 2.15 -7.30 1.16
N PRO A 81 3.34 -7.95 1.27
CA PRO A 81 4.12 -7.92 2.50
C PRO A 81 4.46 -6.49 2.93
N PHE A 82 4.89 -5.65 1.98
CA PHE A 82 5.24 -4.26 2.25
C PHE A 82 4.02 -3.42 2.67
N ALA A 83 2.85 -3.62 2.01
CA ALA A 83 1.63 -2.92 2.38
C ALA A 83 1.13 -3.31 3.78
N ARG A 84 1.24 -4.60 4.16
CA ARG A 84 0.91 -5.07 5.51
C ARG A 84 1.82 -4.45 6.56
N ASP A 85 3.14 -4.46 6.33
CA ASP A 85 4.10 -3.86 7.25
C ASP A 85 3.85 -2.35 7.41
N CYS A 86 3.58 -1.64 6.30
CA CYS A 86 3.22 -0.23 6.37
C CYS A 86 1.96 0.02 7.20
N ALA A 87 0.92 -0.81 7.07
CA ALA A 87 -0.30 -0.72 7.87
C ALA A 87 0.00 -0.96 9.36
N HIS A 88 0.82 -1.96 9.68
CA HIS A 88 1.23 -2.30 11.04
C HIS A 88 2.03 -1.17 11.71
N TRP A 89 2.87 -0.47 10.96
CA TRP A 89 3.71 0.63 11.46
C TRP A 89 3.10 2.02 11.25
N ASP A 90 1.79 2.08 11.04
CA ASP A 90 1.01 3.32 10.90
C ASP A 90 1.46 4.25 9.77
N VAL A 91 2.16 3.71 8.76
CA VAL A 91 2.51 4.46 7.56
C VAL A 91 1.25 4.70 6.74
N SER A 92 1.03 5.96 6.36
CA SER A 92 -0.13 6.32 5.55
C SER A 92 -0.09 5.64 4.17
N VAL A 93 -1.23 5.11 3.71
CA VAL A 93 -1.36 4.58 2.34
C VAL A 93 -0.95 5.62 1.31
N GLY A 94 -1.24 6.90 1.55
CA GLY A 94 -0.84 8.01 0.68
C GLY A 94 0.68 8.15 0.50
N ALA A 95 1.49 7.80 1.51
CA ALA A 95 2.94 7.79 1.38
C ALA A 95 3.41 6.68 0.42
N ILE A 96 2.79 5.50 0.50
CA ILE A 96 3.06 4.39 -0.42
C ILE A 96 2.63 4.75 -1.84
N LEU A 97 1.45 5.36 -2.01
CA LEU A 97 0.99 5.78 -3.35
C LEU A 97 1.90 6.85 -3.97
N ARG A 98 2.52 7.72 -3.16
CA ARG A 98 3.52 8.68 -3.64
C ARG A 98 4.78 7.98 -4.17
N THR A 99 5.25 6.88 -3.58
CA THR A 99 6.41 6.16 -4.13
C THR A 99 6.10 5.57 -5.50
N TYR A 100 4.90 5.00 -5.70
CA TYR A 100 4.44 4.55 -7.02
C TYR A 100 4.42 5.68 -8.05
N GLN A 101 3.84 6.83 -7.70
CA GLN A 101 3.78 7.98 -8.61
C GLN A 101 5.17 8.49 -9.00
N ARG A 102 6.10 8.60 -8.03
CA ARG A 102 7.48 9.03 -8.29
C ARG A 102 8.27 7.98 -9.08
N GLY A 103 8.13 6.72 -8.71
CA GLY A 103 8.73 5.59 -9.41
C GLY A 103 8.28 5.54 -10.87
N HIS A 104 6.98 5.65 -11.12
CA HIS A 104 6.40 5.74 -12.47
C HIS A 104 6.99 6.89 -13.28
N GLN A 105 6.99 8.11 -12.73
CA GLN A 105 7.54 9.28 -13.41
C GLN A 105 9.00 9.04 -13.82
N ARG A 106 9.79 8.46 -12.92
CA ARG A 106 11.21 8.25 -13.18
C ARG A 106 11.47 7.11 -14.16
N LEU A 107 10.76 5.99 -14.02
CA LEU A 107 10.84 4.86 -14.95
C LEU A 107 10.39 5.25 -16.36
N TRP A 108 9.35 6.07 -16.48
CA TRP A 108 8.93 6.60 -17.77
C TRP A 108 10.06 7.39 -18.46
N GLN A 109 10.72 8.30 -17.75
CA GLN A 109 11.84 9.06 -18.33
C GLN A 109 13.01 8.16 -18.73
N LEU A 110 13.32 7.15 -17.91
CA LEU A 110 14.37 6.18 -18.21
C LEU A 110 14.05 5.39 -19.49
N TRP A 111 12.86 4.81 -19.58
CA TRP A 111 12.46 4.01 -20.74
C TRP A 111 12.32 4.85 -22.00
N LYS A 112 11.85 6.09 -21.87
CA LYS A 112 11.81 7.03 -22.99
C LYS A 112 13.18 7.20 -23.63
N VAL A 113 14.22 7.47 -22.84
CA VAL A 113 15.61 7.61 -23.34
C VAL A 113 16.09 6.32 -23.99
N ARG A 114 15.90 5.17 -23.34
CA ARG A 114 16.31 3.86 -23.87
C ARG A 114 15.65 3.53 -25.21
N ILE A 115 14.37 3.85 -25.36
CA ILE A 115 13.61 3.65 -26.60
C ILE A 115 14.06 4.63 -27.69
N GLU A 116 14.33 5.90 -27.34
CA GLU A 116 14.88 6.89 -28.26
C GLU A 116 16.24 6.49 -28.83
N GLU A 117 17.10 5.88 -28.01
CA GLU A 117 18.41 5.36 -28.43
C GLU A 117 18.31 4.07 -29.27
N SER A 118 17.32 3.23 -28.99
CA SER A 118 17.22 1.89 -29.59
C SER A 118 16.39 1.85 -30.88
N VAL A 119 15.43 2.76 -31.06
CA VAL A 119 14.48 2.75 -32.18
C VAL A 119 14.72 3.95 -33.10
N ALA A 120 15.40 3.69 -34.21
CA ALA A 120 15.78 4.71 -35.18
C ALA A 120 14.59 5.31 -35.94
N ASP A 121 13.67 4.46 -36.41
CA ASP A 121 12.51 4.89 -37.18
C ASP A 121 11.53 5.71 -36.30
N PRO A 122 11.19 6.96 -36.67
CA PRO A 122 10.33 7.82 -35.86
C PRO A 122 8.91 7.29 -35.65
N GLU A 123 8.32 6.63 -36.64
CA GLU A 123 6.94 6.10 -36.54
C GLU A 123 6.91 4.87 -35.61
N ALA A 124 7.85 3.95 -35.79
CA ALA A 124 8.05 2.82 -34.90
C ALA A 124 8.34 3.28 -33.47
N ARG A 125 9.21 4.28 -33.29
CA ARG A 125 9.56 4.85 -31.99
C ARG A 125 8.34 5.42 -31.27
N ALA A 126 7.51 6.20 -31.96
CA ALA A 126 6.29 6.75 -31.37
C ALA A 126 5.34 5.64 -30.90
N SER A 127 5.20 4.58 -31.70
CA SER A 127 4.34 3.44 -31.37
C SER A 127 4.88 2.64 -30.17
N VAL A 128 6.21 2.42 -30.10
CA VAL A 128 6.86 1.73 -28.98
C VAL A 128 6.78 2.54 -27.69
N LEU A 129 6.94 3.87 -27.76
CA LEU A 129 6.76 4.76 -26.61
C LEU A 129 5.32 4.70 -26.07
N ALA A 130 4.31 4.69 -26.96
CA ALA A 130 2.92 4.59 -26.55
C ALA A 130 2.65 3.25 -25.83
N LEU A 131 3.09 2.13 -26.39
CA LEU A 131 2.93 0.82 -25.76
C LEU A 131 3.69 0.72 -24.42
N CYS A 132 4.90 1.28 -24.34
CA CYS A 132 5.66 1.33 -23.09
C CYS A 132 4.89 2.12 -22.01
N ALA A 133 4.29 3.26 -22.36
CA ALA A 133 3.49 4.04 -21.43
C ALA A 133 2.26 3.28 -20.93
N GLU A 134 1.56 2.57 -21.83
CA GLU A 134 0.42 1.70 -21.49
C GLU A 134 0.84 0.64 -20.46
N VAL A 135 1.90 -0.13 -20.74
CA VAL A 135 2.37 -1.20 -19.85
C VAL A 135 2.80 -0.66 -18.48
N LEU A 136 3.52 0.46 -18.45
CA LEU A 136 3.95 1.08 -17.19
C LEU A 136 2.76 1.58 -16.36
N LEU A 137 1.76 2.19 -17.00
CA LEU A 137 0.57 2.68 -16.34
C LEU A 137 -0.30 1.54 -15.80
N GLU A 138 -0.50 0.49 -16.58
CA GLU A 138 -1.24 -0.70 -16.18
C GLU A 138 -0.60 -1.35 -14.94
N TYR A 139 0.73 -1.54 -14.97
CA TYR A 139 1.47 -2.09 -13.84
C TYR A 139 1.33 -1.26 -12.57
N VAL A 140 1.55 0.05 -12.67
CA VAL A 140 1.53 0.95 -11.50
C VAL A 140 0.12 1.07 -10.94
N THR A 141 -0.90 1.13 -11.80
CA THR A 141 -2.31 1.15 -11.39
C THR A 141 -2.65 -0.11 -10.58
N ALA A 142 -2.29 -1.29 -11.09
CA ALA A 142 -2.53 -2.55 -10.39
C ALA A 142 -1.81 -2.59 -9.03
N GLY A 143 -0.57 -2.09 -8.95
CA GLY A 143 0.19 -2.03 -7.70
C GLY A 143 -0.43 -1.09 -6.67
N MET A 144 -0.93 0.07 -7.12
CA MET A 144 -1.64 1.04 -6.29
C MET A 144 -2.97 0.47 -5.76
N GLU A 145 -3.78 -0.14 -6.62
CA GLU A 145 -5.05 -0.77 -6.24
C GLU A 145 -4.85 -1.86 -5.20
N LEU A 146 -3.89 -2.75 -5.43
CA LEU A 146 -3.56 -3.82 -4.48
C LEU A 146 -3.05 -3.26 -3.15
N THR A 147 -2.18 -2.24 -3.19
CA THR A 147 -1.69 -1.56 -1.98
C THR A 147 -2.84 -1.02 -1.14
N VAL A 148 -3.81 -0.34 -1.78
CA VAL A 148 -4.99 0.21 -1.09
C VAL A 148 -5.81 -0.90 -0.45
N ALA A 149 -6.09 -1.98 -1.20
CA ALA A 149 -6.88 -3.10 -0.70
C ALA A 149 -6.23 -3.77 0.53
N VAL A 150 -4.93 -4.10 0.44
CA VAL A 150 -4.19 -4.78 1.51
C VAL A 150 -4.06 -3.87 2.73
N HIS A 151 -3.65 -2.61 2.53
CA HIS A 151 -3.47 -1.66 3.64
C HIS A 151 -4.76 -1.42 4.42
N ALA A 152 -5.89 -1.26 3.70
CA ALA A 152 -7.19 -1.08 4.32
C ALA A 152 -7.63 -2.33 5.11
N ALA A 153 -7.45 -3.53 4.54
CA ALA A 153 -7.80 -4.78 5.19
C ALA A 153 -7.00 -5.00 6.49
N GLU A 154 -5.69 -4.76 6.46
CA GLU A 154 -4.84 -4.89 7.65
C GLU A 154 -5.18 -3.88 8.74
N ARG A 155 -5.44 -2.62 8.37
CA ARG A 155 -5.92 -1.63 9.33
C ARG A 155 -7.26 -2.02 9.94
N GLU A 156 -8.17 -2.54 9.15
CA GLU A 156 -9.46 -3.02 9.65
C GLU A 156 -9.29 -4.20 10.61
N ILE A 157 -8.41 -5.16 10.30
CA ILE A 157 -8.08 -6.28 11.20
C ILE A 157 -7.52 -5.75 12.52
N HIS A 158 -6.60 -4.78 12.47
CA HIS A 158 -6.00 -4.21 13.66
C HIS A 158 -7.01 -3.44 14.52
N LEU A 159 -7.86 -2.63 13.90
CA LEU A 159 -8.93 -1.88 14.58
C LEU A 159 -9.97 -2.82 15.21
N ARG A 160 -10.39 -3.85 14.46
CA ARG A 160 -11.31 -4.86 14.98
C ARG A 160 -10.66 -5.62 16.14
N GLY A 161 -9.42 -6.09 15.99
CA GLY A 161 -8.69 -6.81 17.04
C GLY A 161 -8.54 -5.99 18.33
N ALA A 162 -8.17 -4.72 18.21
CA ALA A 162 -8.11 -3.80 19.35
C ALA A 162 -9.50 -3.60 19.99
N SER A 163 -10.56 -3.48 19.19
CA SER A 163 -11.93 -3.35 19.69
C SER A 163 -12.44 -4.62 20.39
N TRP A 164 -12.13 -5.81 19.88
CA TRP A 164 -12.45 -7.09 20.54
C TRP A 164 -11.72 -7.22 21.87
N GLN A 165 -10.41 -6.95 21.90
CA GLN A 165 -9.60 -7.01 23.11
C GLN A 165 -10.10 -6.01 24.16
N GLN A 166 -10.39 -4.77 23.76
CA GLN A 166 -10.93 -3.75 24.67
C GLN A 166 -12.30 -4.15 25.21
N ARG A 167 -13.18 -4.72 24.37
CA ARG A 167 -14.50 -5.20 24.81
C ARG A 167 -14.40 -6.33 25.82
N ASP A 168 -13.57 -7.33 25.54
CA ASP A 168 -13.40 -8.48 26.43
C ASP A 168 -12.75 -8.06 27.75
N ASP A 169 -11.80 -7.11 27.71
CA ASP A 169 -11.23 -6.49 28.91
C ASP A 169 -12.27 -5.70 29.73
N VAL A 170 -13.18 -4.97 29.08
CA VAL A 170 -14.29 -4.30 29.77
C VAL A 170 -15.21 -5.32 30.44
N LEU A 171 -15.59 -6.40 29.74
CA LEU A 171 -16.45 -7.44 30.29
C LEU A 171 -15.78 -8.15 31.48
N ASP A 172 -14.51 -8.50 31.37
CA ASP A 172 -13.76 -9.12 32.46
C ASP A 172 -13.64 -8.18 33.67
N VAL A 173 -13.51 -6.86 33.47
CA VAL A 173 -13.55 -5.88 34.58
C VAL A 173 -14.94 -5.83 35.21
N LEU A 174 -16.02 -5.78 34.42
CA LEU A 174 -17.40 -5.73 34.92
C LEU A 174 -17.81 -7.01 35.65
N GLU A 175 -17.29 -8.16 35.23
CA GLU A 175 -17.55 -9.47 35.83
C GLU A 175 -16.59 -9.80 36.98
N GLY A 176 -15.62 -8.94 37.28
CA GLY A 176 -14.63 -9.17 38.33
C GLY A 176 -13.62 -10.28 38.02
N ARG A 177 -13.44 -10.62 36.74
CA ARG A 177 -12.52 -11.66 36.24
C ARG A 177 -11.22 -11.10 35.67
N ALA A 178 -11.09 -9.77 35.57
CA ALA A 178 -9.91 -9.12 34.99
C ALA A 178 -8.62 -9.47 35.74
N ALA A 179 -7.61 -9.91 34.98
CA ALA A 179 -6.27 -10.16 35.49
C ALA A 179 -5.40 -8.88 35.45
N GLY A 180 -4.56 -8.73 36.47
CA GLY A 180 -3.61 -7.61 36.59
C GLY A 180 -4.04 -6.58 37.64
N ASN A 181 -3.19 -5.57 37.84
CA ASN A 181 -3.53 -4.46 38.74
C ASN A 181 -4.30 -3.36 38.00
N GLN A 182 -4.97 -2.50 38.76
CA GLN A 182 -5.84 -1.43 38.25
C GLN A 182 -5.12 -0.44 37.30
N ALA A 183 -3.84 -0.16 37.53
CA ALA A 183 -3.06 0.76 36.69
C ALA A 183 -2.74 0.14 35.32
N GLU A 184 -2.49 -1.17 35.28
CA GLU A 184 -2.26 -1.93 34.05
C GLU A 184 -3.55 -2.02 33.23
N LEU A 185 -4.66 -2.37 33.86
CA LEU A 185 -5.99 -2.40 33.24
C LEU A 185 -6.40 -1.03 32.69
N SER A 186 -6.16 0.05 33.46
CA SER A 186 -6.45 1.41 33.00
C SER A 186 -5.68 1.79 31.73
N ARG A 187 -4.44 1.31 31.62
CA ARG A 187 -3.59 1.55 30.46
C ARG A 187 -4.05 0.75 29.25
N ARG A 188 -4.42 -0.51 29.46
CA ARG A 188 -4.93 -1.42 28.42
C ARG A 188 -6.27 -0.96 27.85
N LEU A 189 -7.16 -0.46 28.71
CA LEU A 189 -8.47 0.07 28.33
C LEU A 189 -8.42 1.50 27.78
N GLY A 190 -7.32 2.22 27.94
CA GLY A 190 -7.24 3.65 27.65
C GLY A 190 -8.13 4.52 28.55
N HIS A 191 -8.59 3.98 29.68
CA HIS A 191 -9.56 4.61 30.58
C HIS A 191 -9.12 4.47 32.03
N ARG A 192 -9.11 5.57 32.79
CA ARG A 192 -8.64 5.57 34.18
C ARG A 192 -9.64 4.92 35.13
N LEU A 193 -9.33 3.71 35.59
CA LEU A 193 -10.19 2.93 36.50
C LEU A 193 -10.19 3.41 37.96
N ASP A 194 -9.33 4.38 38.31
CA ASP A 194 -9.16 4.90 39.68
C ASP A 194 -10.11 6.04 40.04
N ARG A 195 -11.16 6.20 39.24
CA ARG A 195 -12.14 7.28 39.37
C ARG A 195 -13.54 6.72 39.54
N THR A 196 -14.46 7.55 39.99
CA THR A 196 -15.88 7.22 39.92
C THR A 196 -16.29 7.12 38.46
N HIS A 197 -16.86 5.97 38.09
CA HIS A 197 -17.36 5.71 36.75
C HIS A 197 -18.87 5.89 36.69
N VAL A 198 -19.35 6.55 35.65
CA VAL A 198 -20.77 6.67 35.35
C VAL A 198 -21.04 5.88 34.07
N ALA A 199 -22.05 5.02 34.12
CA ALA A 199 -22.52 4.25 32.97
C ALA A 199 -23.90 4.74 32.57
N PHE A 200 -24.13 4.89 31.27
CA PHE A 200 -25.45 5.18 30.70
C PHE A 200 -25.91 3.97 29.90
N VAL A 201 -27.19 3.64 30.03
CA VAL A 201 -27.84 2.64 29.18
C VAL A 201 -28.68 3.41 28.17
N CYS A 202 -28.24 3.42 26.92
CA CYS A 202 -29.01 3.99 25.82
C CYS A 202 -29.83 2.88 25.18
N TRP A 203 -31.12 3.11 25.00
CA TRP A 203 -32.03 2.18 24.32
C TRP A 203 -32.82 2.92 23.23
N SER A 204 -33.24 2.17 22.21
CA SER A 204 -34.15 2.65 21.19
C SER A 204 -35.29 1.67 20.95
N ASP A 205 -36.28 2.07 20.17
CA ASP A 205 -37.44 1.23 19.86
C ASP A 205 -37.00 0.00 19.03
N PRO A 206 -37.36 -1.24 19.43
CA PRO A 206 -37.01 -2.44 18.68
C PRO A 206 -37.44 -2.42 17.21
N ALA A 207 -38.48 -1.65 16.85
CA ALA A 207 -38.90 -1.48 15.45
C ALA A 207 -37.89 -0.70 14.57
N ALA A 208 -36.92 -0.01 15.18
CA ALA A 208 -35.85 0.73 14.52
C ALA A 208 -34.48 0.01 14.57
N ALA A 209 -34.43 -1.19 15.17
CA ALA A 209 -33.21 -1.96 15.37
C ALA A 209 -32.51 -2.32 14.04
N GLY A 210 -31.29 -1.80 13.86
CA GLY A 210 -30.43 -2.04 12.69
C GLY A 210 -29.91 -0.75 12.03
N ARG A 211 -30.60 0.38 12.21
CA ARG A 211 -30.18 1.70 11.66
C ARG A 211 -29.59 2.67 12.69
N GLU A 212 -29.62 2.32 13.98
CA GLU A 212 -29.44 3.29 15.07
C GLU A 212 -28.22 3.09 15.95
N ARG A 213 -27.35 2.09 15.71
CA ARG A 213 -26.20 1.89 16.62
C ARG A 213 -25.27 3.12 16.65
N ALA A 214 -24.95 3.67 15.48
CA ALA A 214 -24.21 4.94 15.37
C ALA A 214 -24.99 6.13 15.95
N GLY A 215 -26.33 6.12 15.88
CA GLY A 215 -27.17 7.15 16.47
C GLY A 215 -27.22 7.11 17.99
N LEU A 216 -27.25 5.91 18.58
CA LEU A 216 -27.15 5.68 20.02
C LEU A 216 -25.75 6.03 20.53
N GLU A 217 -24.70 5.67 19.79
CA GLU A 217 -23.31 6.08 20.11
C GLU A 217 -23.16 7.61 20.06
N ALA A 218 -23.73 8.29 19.06
CA ALA A 218 -23.71 9.76 18.96
C ALA A 218 -24.50 10.43 20.10
N ALA A 219 -25.69 9.95 20.42
CA ALA A 219 -26.50 10.50 21.51
C ALA A 219 -25.82 10.32 22.89
N ALA A 220 -25.07 9.23 23.08
CA ALA A 220 -24.28 9.03 24.29
C ALA A 220 -23.08 9.99 24.38
N GLN A 221 -22.44 10.31 23.26
CA GLN A 221 -21.33 11.26 23.19
C GLN A 221 -21.78 12.70 23.44
N ASP A 222 -22.94 13.11 22.91
CA ASP A 222 -23.50 14.46 23.13
C ASP A 222 -23.89 14.73 24.60
N TRP A 223 -24.04 13.67 25.39
CA TRP A 223 -24.44 13.77 26.80
C TRP A 223 -23.25 13.96 27.76
N ALA A 224 -22.05 13.51 27.37
CA ALA A 224 -20.86 13.45 28.21
C ALA A 224 -19.99 14.72 28.13
#